data_AF-A0A7J9WWZ9-F1
#
_entry.id   AF-A0A7J9WWZ9-F1
#
_cell.length_a   1.000
_cell.length_b   1.000
_cell.length_c   1.000
_cell.angle_alpha   90.00
_cell.angle_beta   90.00
_cell.angle_gamma   90.00
#
_symmetry.space_group_name_H-M   'P 1'
#
loop_
_entity.id
_entity.type
_entity.pdbx_description
1 polymer ?
#
loop_
_entity_poly.entity_id
_entity_poly.type
_entity_poly.pdbx_seq_one_letter_code
_entity_poly.pdbx_strand_id
1 'polypeptide(L)'
;MKRVAWVTFVFLSLAAPAMAQTPEDLANDISNKINSPFCPGVTLHDCPSPSALDMRDRIEGYARQGMDESAIMERLEAEYGPSIRAEPSSEGAGILVWLLPSVAVLAGGVLAWMLVRRWTSSRRPQQSQSPQTTVELSASERQRLDAELGRLRKES
;
A
#
# COMPACT_ATOMS: atom_id res chain seq x y z
N MET A 1 -14.34 1.31 -32.86
CA MET A 1 -13.29 2.35 -32.85
C MET A 1 -13.82 3.76 -32.53
N LYS A 2 -14.80 3.91 -31.60
CA LYS A 2 -15.41 5.21 -31.25
C LYS A 2 -15.30 5.57 -29.76
N ARG A 3 -14.63 4.74 -28.95
CA ARG A 3 -14.56 4.88 -27.48
C ARG A 3 -13.27 5.52 -26.97
N VAL A 4 -12.25 5.65 -27.83
CA VAL A 4 -10.93 6.19 -27.45
C VAL A 4 -10.90 7.71 -27.52
N ALA A 5 -11.78 8.32 -28.32
CA ALA A 5 -11.81 9.77 -28.56
C ALA A 5 -12.44 10.61 -27.42
N TRP A 6 -13.04 9.97 -26.40
CA TRP A 6 -13.69 10.69 -25.29
C TRP A 6 -12.80 10.86 -24.05
N VAL A 7 -11.67 10.15 -23.97
CA VAL A 7 -10.81 10.17 -22.77
C VAL A 7 -9.82 11.35 -22.78
N THR A 8 -9.54 11.92 -23.95
CA THR A 8 -8.54 12.99 -24.08
C THR A 8 -9.07 14.41 -23.85
N PHE A 9 -10.40 14.62 -23.81
CA PHE A 9 -10.96 15.98 -23.76
C PHE A 9 -11.35 16.47 -22.35
N VAL A 10 -11.34 15.62 -21.32
CA VAL A 10 -11.69 16.02 -19.95
C VAL A 10 -10.45 16.45 -19.13
N PHE A 11 -9.24 16.23 -19.64
CA PHE A 11 -8.00 16.52 -18.91
C PHE A 11 -7.51 17.97 -18.99
N LEU A 12 -8.23 18.87 -19.67
CA LEU A 12 -7.74 20.20 -20.04
C LEU A 12 -8.63 21.35 -19.52
N SER A 13 -9.12 21.31 -18.28
CA SER A 13 -9.87 22.45 -17.69
C SER A 13 -9.86 22.50 -16.16
N LEU A 14 -8.73 22.18 -15.51
CA LEU A 14 -8.57 22.46 -14.07
C LEU A 14 -7.34 23.32 -13.79
N ALA A 15 -7.23 24.44 -14.49
CA ALA A 15 -6.42 25.56 -14.02
C ALA A 15 -7.25 26.36 -13.01
N ALA A 16 -7.34 25.85 -11.79
CA ALA A 16 -7.74 26.69 -10.66
C ALA A 16 -6.74 27.85 -10.54
N PRO A 17 -7.17 29.07 -10.16
CA PRO A 17 -6.21 30.08 -9.79
C PRO A 17 -5.48 29.53 -8.57
N ALA A 18 -4.18 29.23 -8.71
CA ALA A 18 -3.33 29.12 -7.54
C ALA A 18 -3.48 30.47 -6.82
N MET A 19 -4.18 30.49 -5.69
CA MET A 19 -4.14 31.67 -4.82
C MET A 19 -2.67 31.90 -4.55
N ALA A 20 -2.13 33.00 -5.06
CA ALA A 20 -0.76 33.38 -4.80
C ALA A 20 -0.67 33.67 -3.30
N GLN A 21 -0.26 32.67 -2.52
CA GLN A 21 0.04 32.84 -1.11
C GLN A 21 1.13 33.91 -1.03
N THR A 22 0.93 34.90 -0.16
CA THR A 22 1.99 35.89 0.03
C THR A 22 3.18 35.21 0.71
N PRO A 23 4.41 35.72 0.50
CA PRO A 23 5.59 35.17 1.19
C PRO A 23 5.44 35.19 2.72
N GLU A 24 4.72 36.19 3.23
CA GLU A 24 4.39 36.35 4.66
C GLU A 24 3.41 35.26 5.13
N ASP A 25 2.36 34.97 4.34
CA ASP A 25 1.42 33.88 4.64
C ASP A 25 2.12 32.52 4.64
N LEU A 26 2.98 32.27 3.65
CA LEU A 26 3.76 31.05 3.55
C LEU A 26 4.69 30.87 4.76
N ALA A 27 5.40 31.93 5.15
CA ALA A 27 6.28 31.90 6.30
C ALA A 27 5.52 31.65 7.61
N ASN A 28 4.33 32.25 7.75
CA ASN A 28 3.46 32.00 8.90
C ASN A 28 2.94 30.57 8.94
N ASP A 29 2.52 30.00 7.81
CA ASP A 29 2.05 28.62 7.72
C ASP A 29 3.17 27.62 8.09
N ILE A 30 4.37 27.82 7.54
CA ILE A 30 5.56 27.02 7.88
C ILE A 30 5.87 27.13 9.38
N SER A 31 5.82 28.33 9.95
CA SER A 31 6.12 28.57 11.37
C SER A 31 5.15 27.88 12.33
N ASN A 32 3.93 27.59 11.88
CA ASN A 32 2.93 26.83 12.66
C ASN A 32 3.14 25.31 12.54
N LYS A 33 3.75 24.83 11.46
CA LYS A 33 4.01 23.41 11.19
C LYS A 33 5.31 22.88 11.81
N ILE A 34 6.15 23.77 12.34
CA ILE A 34 7.42 23.44 12.97
C ILE A 34 7.46 23.79 14.46
N ASN A 35 8.09 22.91 15.24
CA ASN A 35 8.42 23.16 16.64
C ASN A 35 9.61 24.11 16.74
N SER A 36 9.59 25.00 17.73
CA SER A 36 10.71 25.88 17.98
C SER A 36 11.89 25.10 18.57
N PRO A 37 13.12 25.21 18.02
CA PRO A 37 14.32 24.64 18.64
C PRO A 37 14.75 25.44 19.89
N PHE A 38 14.22 26.64 20.07
CA PHE A 38 14.57 27.55 21.16
C PHE A 38 13.63 27.46 22.36
N CYS A 39 12.37 27.07 22.11
CA CYS A 39 11.33 26.95 23.13
C CYS A 39 10.74 25.53 23.11
N PRO A 40 10.96 24.70 24.15
CA PRO A 40 10.41 23.34 24.17
C PRO A 40 8.88 23.35 24.31
N GLY A 41 8.20 22.56 23.49
CA GLY A 41 6.75 22.32 23.60
C GLY A 41 5.87 23.40 22.95
N VAL A 42 6.43 24.31 22.16
CA VAL A 42 5.68 25.32 21.39
C VAL A 42 6.17 25.37 19.94
N THR A 43 5.31 25.87 19.05
CA THR A 43 5.65 26.11 17.64
C THR A 43 6.64 27.26 17.49
N LEU A 44 7.29 27.37 16.32
CA LEU A 44 8.12 28.54 16.02
C LEU A 44 7.29 29.83 16.03
N HIS A 45 6.03 29.75 15.59
CA HIS A 45 5.11 30.89 15.59
C HIS A 45 4.84 31.44 17.01
N ASP A 46 4.69 30.56 18.01
CA ASP A 46 4.28 30.94 19.36
C ASP A 46 5.45 31.21 20.32
N CYS A 47 6.69 30.95 19.90
CA CYS A 47 7.89 31.17 20.72
C CYS A 47 8.25 32.68 20.75
N PRO A 48 8.25 33.35 21.93
CA PRO A 48 8.54 34.78 22.03
C PRO A 48 10.05 35.13 21.98
N SER A 49 10.91 34.15 21.69
CA SER A 49 12.35 34.37 21.71
C SER A 49 12.83 35.22 20.53
N PRO A 50 13.84 36.10 20.71
CA PRO A 50 14.43 36.86 19.61
C PRO A 50 14.98 35.97 18.49
N SER A 51 15.53 34.81 18.84
CA SER A 51 16.06 33.84 17.87
C SER A 51 14.95 33.21 17.01
N ALA A 52 13.74 33.05 17.56
CA ALA A 52 12.60 32.57 16.80
C ALA A 52 12.11 33.62 15.79
N LEU A 53 12.15 34.91 16.16
CA LEU A 53 11.82 36.00 15.24
C LEU A 53 12.80 36.06 14.06
N ASP A 54 14.11 36.01 14.32
CA ASP A 54 15.14 35.96 13.27
C ASP A 54 14.92 34.77 12.32
N MET A 55 14.54 33.61 12.88
CA MET A 55 14.25 32.43 12.08
C MET A 55 13.02 32.60 11.20
N ARG A 56 11.96 33.28 11.67
CA ARG A 56 10.77 33.60 10.87
C ARG A 56 11.13 34.56 9.73
N ASP A 57 11.93 35.58 10.00
CA ASP A 57 12.41 36.52 8.99
C ASP A 57 13.25 35.82 7.91
N ARG A 58 14.06 34.83 8.31
CA ARG A 58 14.81 33.98 7.37
C ARG A 58 13.89 33.14 6.48
N ILE A 59 12.86 32.52 7.07
CA ILE A 59 11.87 31.72 6.33
C ILE A 59 11.12 32.60 5.32
N GLU A 60 10.72 33.80 5.72
CA GLU A 60 10.11 34.78 4.82
C GLU A 60 11.08 35.20 3.70
N GLY A 61 12.37 35.36 4.02
CA GLY A 61 13.43 35.57 3.04
C GLY A 61 13.51 34.44 2.00
N TYR A 62 13.29 33.19 2.39
CA TYR A 62 13.24 32.06 1.46
C TYR A 62 11.97 32.07 0.60
N ALA A 63 10.82 32.39 1.19
CA ALA A 63 9.56 32.54 0.48
C ALA A 63 9.64 33.67 -0.58
N ARG A 64 10.28 34.80 -0.24
CA ARG A 64 10.52 35.91 -1.18
C ARG A 64 11.47 35.55 -2.32
N GLN A 65 12.32 34.54 -2.15
CA GLN A 65 13.17 33.99 -3.21
C GLN A 65 12.41 33.05 -4.15
N GLY A 66 11.12 32.80 -3.91
CA GLY A 66 10.31 31.88 -4.70
C GLY A 66 10.53 30.41 -4.37
N MET A 67 11.08 30.09 -3.19
CA MET A 67 11.08 28.72 -2.71
C MET A 67 9.67 28.30 -2.32
N ASP A 68 9.32 27.08 -2.69
CA ASP A 68 8.06 26.45 -2.30
C ASP A 68 8.11 25.95 -0.86
N GLU A 69 6.94 25.76 -0.23
CA GLU A 69 6.80 25.29 1.16
C GLU A 69 7.65 24.04 1.43
N SER A 70 7.53 23.05 0.54
CA SER A 70 8.22 21.76 0.64
C SER A 70 9.74 21.91 0.67
N ALA A 71 10.28 22.76 -0.21
CA ALA A 71 11.70 23.04 -0.29
C ALA A 71 12.23 23.76 0.95
N ILE A 72 11.44 24.68 1.52
CA ILE A 72 11.80 25.37 2.77
C ILE A 72 11.82 24.37 3.93
N MET A 73 10.80 23.52 4.05
CA MET A 73 10.71 22.50 5.09
C MET A 73 11.87 21.50 5.02
N GLU A 74 12.21 20.99 3.83
CA GLU A 74 13.34 20.09 3.63
C GLU A 74 14.67 20.76 4.02
N ARG A 75 14.84 22.05 3.67
CA ARG A 75 16.02 22.81 4.04
C ARG A 75 16.13 23.02 5.55
N LEU A 76 15.02 23.30 6.23
CA LEU A 76 14.98 23.44 7.69
C LEU A 76 15.28 22.10 8.38
N GLU A 77 14.76 20.99 7.87
CA GLU A 77 15.10 19.65 8.38
C GLU A 77 16.57 19.29 8.18
N ALA A 78 17.17 19.69 7.05
CA ALA A 78 18.60 19.49 6.80
C ALA A 78 19.48 20.32 7.76
N GLU A 79 19.06 21.53 8.14
CA GLU A 79 19.80 22.41 9.06
C GLU A 79 19.60 22.04 10.54
N TYR A 80 18.38 21.69 10.96
CA TYR A 80 17.99 21.52 12.37
C TYR A 80 17.64 20.08 12.77
N GLY A 81 17.56 19.16 11.81
CA GLY A 81 17.22 17.76 12.02
C GLY A 81 15.72 17.46 11.99
N PRO A 82 15.34 16.17 12.04
CA PRO A 82 13.95 15.72 11.88
C PRO A 82 13.02 16.10 13.04
N SER A 83 13.58 16.52 14.19
CA SER A 83 12.82 16.95 15.37
C SER A 83 12.17 18.32 15.23
N ILE A 84 12.46 19.06 14.15
CA ILE A 84 11.86 20.38 13.92
C ILE A 84 10.42 20.30 13.41
N ARG A 85 10.04 19.21 12.73
CA ARG A 85 8.67 19.05 12.23
C ARG A 85 7.74 18.64 13.38
N ALA A 86 6.56 19.26 13.46
CA ALA A 86 5.54 18.89 14.46
C ALA A 86 4.98 17.48 14.24
N GLU A 87 5.05 16.97 13.02
CA GLU A 87 4.63 15.65 12.60
C GLU A 87 5.79 14.94 11.87
N PRO A 88 5.95 13.62 11.93
CA PRO A 88 7.00 12.93 11.17
C PRO A 88 6.81 13.15 9.66
N SER A 89 7.90 13.49 8.95
CA SER A 89 7.84 13.86 7.53
C SER A 89 7.23 12.76 6.66
N SER A 90 6.12 13.08 5.99
CA SER A 90 5.45 12.18 5.04
C SER A 90 6.14 12.17 3.67
N GLU A 91 7.09 13.05 3.42
CA GLU A 91 7.76 13.20 2.13
C GLU A 91 9.10 12.43 2.11
N GLY A 92 9.26 11.57 1.10
CA GLY A 92 10.45 10.73 0.91
C GLY A 92 10.50 9.50 1.81
N ALA A 93 10.78 9.69 3.10
CA ALA A 93 10.96 8.58 4.05
C ALA A 93 9.61 7.98 4.50
N GLY A 94 8.60 8.81 4.76
CA GLY A 94 7.25 8.35 5.12
C GLY A 94 6.60 7.50 4.01
N ILE A 95 6.81 7.87 2.74
CA ILE A 95 6.36 7.09 1.58
C ILE A 95 7.09 5.75 1.49
N LEU A 96 8.40 5.71 1.70
CA LEU A 96 9.15 4.44 1.70
C LEU A 96 8.68 3.50 2.81
N VAL A 97 8.43 4.03 4.01
CA VAL A 97 7.90 3.26 5.15
C VAL A 97 6.53 2.66 4.85
N TRP A 98 5.73 3.28 3.97
CA TRP A 98 4.43 2.75 3.53
C TRP A 98 4.49 1.85 2.29
N LEU A 99 5.45 2.11 1.39
CA LEU A 99 5.73 1.28 0.22
C LEU A 99 6.33 -0.06 0.61
N LEU A 100 7.25 -0.07 1.58
CA LEU A 100 7.94 -1.28 2.03
C LEU A 100 6.98 -2.40 2.46
N PRO A 101 5.99 -2.18 3.36
CA PRO A 101 5.03 -3.22 3.75
C PRO A 101 4.14 -3.64 2.58
N SER A 102 3.71 -2.70 1.74
CA SER A 102 2.88 -3.01 0.56
C SER A 102 3.61 -3.90 -0.44
N VAL A 103 4.88 -3.58 -0.73
CA VAL A 103 5.76 -4.36 -1.62
C VAL A 103 6.09 -5.71 -1.00
N ALA A 104 6.35 -5.78 0.32
CA ALA A 104 6.63 -7.03 1.01
C ALA A 104 5.45 -8.01 0.94
N VAL A 105 4.22 -7.52 1.14
CA VAL A 105 3.00 -8.34 1.03
C VAL A 105 2.80 -8.82 -0.40
N LEU A 106 2.96 -7.96 -1.40
CA LEU A 106 2.84 -8.34 -2.81
C LEU A 106 3.91 -9.36 -3.22
N ALA A 107 5.17 -9.13 -2.86
CA ALA A 107 6.28 -10.04 -3.15
C ALA A 107 6.07 -11.40 -2.46
N GLY A 108 5.68 -11.40 -1.18
CA GLY A 108 5.36 -12.62 -0.43
C GLY A 108 4.18 -13.40 -1.04
N GLY A 109 3.11 -12.70 -1.44
CA GLY A 109 1.94 -13.30 -2.09
C GLY A 109 2.27 -13.92 -3.45
N VAL A 110 3.06 -13.23 -4.28
CA VAL A 110 3.54 -13.75 -5.57
C VAL A 110 4.42 -14.98 -5.38
N LEU A 111 5.37 -14.94 -4.43
CA LEU A 111 6.24 -16.08 -4.12
C LEU A 111 5.44 -17.28 -3.61
N ALA A 112 4.51 -17.07 -2.69
CA ALA A 112 3.63 -18.12 -2.18
C ALA A 112 2.77 -18.72 -3.30
N TRP A 113 2.18 -17.89 -4.15
CA TRP A 113 1.39 -18.35 -5.30
C TRP A 113 2.23 -19.17 -6.29
N MET A 114 3.46 -18.73 -6.59
CA MET A 114 4.39 -19.48 -7.42
C MET A 114 4.78 -20.82 -6.80
N LEU A 115 5.07 -20.86 -5.49
CA LEU A 115 5.40 -22.08 -4.76
C LEU A 115 4.24 -23.07 -4.76
N VAL A 116 3.04 -22.59 -4.45
CA VAL A 116 1.80 -23.37 -4.48
C VAL A 116 1.57 -23.90 -5.89
N ARG A 117 1.58 -23.05 -6.91
CA ARG A 117 1.40 -23.47 -8.31
C ARG A 117 2.46 -24.47 -8.76
N ARG A 118 3.70 -24.35 -8.31
CA ARG A 118 4.78 -25.29 -8.63
C ARG A 118 4.58 -26.64 -7.93
N TRP A 119 4.12 -26.64 -6.69
CA TRP A 119 3.74 -27.87 -5.97
C TRP A 119 2.47 -28.51 -6.53
N THR A 120 1.48 -27.71 -6.94
CA THR A 120 0.24 -28.21 -7.56
C THR A 120 0.42 -28.58 -9.02
N SER A 121 1.47 -28.12 -9.70
CA SER A 121 1.77 -28.52 -11.09
C SER A 121 2.60 -29.80 -11.14
N SER A 122 3.44 -30.06 -10.13
CA SER A 122 4.08 -31.38 -9.93
C SER A 122 3.07 -32.42 -9.44
N ARG A 123 2.05 -31.98 -8.70
CA ARG A 123 0.77 -32.70 -8.61
C ARG A 123 -0.08 -32.36 -9.83
N ARG A 124 0.39 -32.74 -11.04
CA ARG A 124 -0.56 -33.08 -12.09
C ARG A 124 -1.67 -33.83 -11.36
N PRO A 125 -2.96 -33.45 -11.46
CA PRO A 125 -3.98 -34.40 -11.18
C PRO A 125 -3.69 -35.51 -12.18
N GLN A 126 -2.84 -36.47 -11.78
CA GLN A 126 -3.11 -37.88 -11.96
C GLN A 126 -4.59 -37.88 -11.71
N GLN A 127 -5.35 -37.91 -12.82
CA GLN A 127 -6.77 -38.06 -12.76
C GLN A 127 -6.93 -39.07 -11.64
N SER A 128 -7.62 -38.68 -10.57
CA SER A 128 -8.31 -39.67 -9.80
C SER A 128 -9.34 -40.24 -10.79
N GLN A 129 -8.88 -41.06 -11.75
CA GLN A 129 -9.18 -42.47 -11.67
C GLN A 129 -9.04 -42.80 -10.20
N SER A 130 -10.12 -42.53 -9.45
CA SER A 130 -10.58 -43.51 -8.50
C SER A 130 -10.27 -44.83 -9.17
N PRO A 131 -9.59 -45.77 -8.51
CA PRO A 131 -9.89 -47.15 -8.83
C PRO A 131 -11.42 -47.18 -8.67
N GLN A 132 -12.14 -47.04 -9.78
CA GLN A 132 -13.29 -47.88 -9.96
C GLN A 132 -12.64 -49.25 -9.97
N THR A 133 -12.38 -49.76 -8.77
CA THR A 133 -12.56 -51.15 -8.49
C THR A 133 -14.04 -51.35 -8.75
N THR A 134 -14.42 -51.34 -10.03
CA THR A 134 -15.46 -52.18 -10.53
C THR A 134 -14.93 -53.54 -10.09
N VAL A 135 -15.37 -53.99 -8.93
CA VAL A 135 -15.17 -55.35 -8.48
C VAL A 135 -15.87 -56.14 -9.56
N GLU A 136 -15.14 -56.48 -10.62
CA GLU A 136 -15.62 -57.32 -11.67
C GLU A 136 -15.70 -58.70 -11.03
N LEU A 137 -16.86 -58.98 -10.43
CA LEU A 137 -17.15 -60.25 -9.79
C LEU A 137 -16.77 -61.34 -10.77
N SER A 138 -15.83 -62.18 -10.37
CA SER A 138 -15.43 -63.33 -11.17
C SER A 138 -16.64 -64.25 -11.36
N ALA A 139 -16.67 -65.00 -12.46
CA ALA A 139 -17.83 -65.85 -12.78
C ALA A 139 -18.20 -66.81 -11.62
N SER A 140 -17.21 -67.25 -10.85
CA SER A 140 -17.39 -68.10 -9.66
C SER A 140 -18.03 -67.37 -8.48
N GLU A 141 -17.73 -66.09 -8.25
CA GLU A 141 -18.34 -65.28 -7.19
C GLU A 141 -19.81 -64.94 -7.50
N ARG A 142 -20.12 -64.62 -8.76
CA ARG A 142 -21.51 -64.40 -9.20
C ARG A 142 -22.36 -65.65 -8.99
N GLN A 143 -21.83 -66.81 -9.36
CA GLN A 143 -22.53 -68.10 -9.22
C GLN A 143 -22.78 -68.46 -7.75
N ARG A 144 -21.85 -68.12 -6.84
CA ARG A 144 -22.07 -68.28 -5.39
C ARG A 144 -23.19 -67.37 -4.88
N LEU A 145 -23.19 -66.12 -5.31
CA LEU A 145 -24.22 -65.14 -4.91
C LEU A 145 -25.62 -65.58 -5.38
N ASP A 146 -25.74 -66.04 -6.62
CA ASP A 146 -27.00 -66.52 -7.19
C ASP A 146 -27.54 -67.76 -6.46
N ALA A 147 -26.65 -68.68 -6.08
CA ALA A 147 -27.03 -69.86 -5.30
C ALA A 147 -27.55 -69.48 -3.89
N GLU A 148 -26.94 -68.48 -3.26
CA GLU A 148 -27.33 -67.99 -1.94
C GLU A 148 -28.68 -67.25 -1.99
N LEU A 149 -28.89 -66.40 -3.00
CA LEU A 149 -30.18 -65.72 -3.25
C LEU A 149 -31.31 -66.71 -3.55
N GLY A 150 -31.02 -67.78 -4.31
CA GLY A 150 -31.99 -68.84 -4.61
C GLY A 150 -32.42 -69.61 -3.36
N ARG A 151 -31.50 -69.82 -2.42
CA ARG A 151 -31.81 -70.44 -1.12
C ARG A 151 -32.72 -69.55 -0.29
N LEU A 152 -32.40 -68.26 -0.16
CA LEU A 152 -33.19 -67.31 0.61
C LEU A 152 -34.62 -67.16 0.06
N ARG A 153 -34.79 -67.17 -1.27
CA ARG A 153 -36.12 -67.12 -1.91
C ARG A 153 -36.96 -68.37 -1.68
N LYS A 154 -36.33 -69.53 -1.46
CA LYS A 154 -37.05 -70.79 -1.20
C LYS A 154 -37.44 -70.94 0.27
N GLU A 155 -36.75 -70.21 1.15
CA GLU A 155 -36.99 -70.18 2.60
C GLU A 155 -38.06 -69.14 3.00
N SER A 156 -38.42 -68.23 2.08
CA SER A 156 -39.57 -67.31 2.15
C SER A 156 -40.80 -67.87 1.44
#